data_AF-A0AAU7QEK9-F1
#
_entry.id   AF-A0AAU7QEK9-F1
#
_cell.length_a   1.000
_cell.length_b   1.000
_cell.length_c   1.000
_cell.angle_alpha   90.00
_cell.angle_beta   90.00
_cell.angle_gamma   90.00
#
_symmetry.space_group_name_H-M   'P 1'
#
loop_
_entity.id
_entity.type
_entity.pdbx_description
1 polymer ?
#
loop_
_entity_poly.entity_id
_entity_poly.type
_entity_poly.pdbx_seq_one_letter_code
_entity_poly.pdbx_strand_id
1 'polypeptide(L)'
;MVFGTVLFLRIMAAVTLVAALSFSTPMIDILETLRMCKVPNTIIDIADMMYRYVFIMQDTASTMRQAQISRLGETAPWLRRVRDTGQVAGGILMRSLDRSTRIYQAMLARGFDEDSRDPCFFTAGVPRRDRLIGLGAGALLLLIVLLNVLSR
;
A
#
# COMPACT_ATOMS: atom_id res chain seq x y z
N MET A 1 -34.72 -12.65 8.94
CA MET A 1 -33.97 -13.13 7.74
C MET A 1 -33.49 -11.99 6.84
N VAL A 2 -34.31 -10.96 6.59
CA VAL A 2 -33.96 -9.81 5.71
C VAL A 2 -32.68 -9.06 6.12
N PHE A 3 -32.41 -8.88 7.41
CA PHE A 3 -31.17 -8.22 7.87
C PHE A 3 -29.90 -9.01 7.50
N GLY A 4 -29.95 -10.34 7.56
CA GLY A 4 -28.81 -11.19 7.23
C GLY A 4 -28.46 -11.15 5.73
N THR A 5 -29.48 -11.13 4.87
CA THR A 5 -29.27 -11.02 3.42
C THR A 5 -28.69 -9.66 3.03
N VAL A 6 -29.18 -8.56 3.60
CA VAL A 6 -28.62 -7.21 3.35
C VAL A 6 -27.16 -7.11 3.80
N LEU A 7 -26.82 -7.66 4.98
CA LEU A 7 -25.45 -7.65 5.47
C LEU A 7 -24.53 -8.46 4.55
N PHE A 8 -24.97 -9.65 4.12
CA PHE A 8 -24.22 -10.51 3.21
C PHE A 8 -23.94 -9.81 1.87
N LEU A 9 -24.97 -9.22 1.25
CA LEU A 9 -24.81 -8.49 -0.02
C LEU A 9 -23.85 -7.30 0.13
N ARG A 10 -23.91 -6.57 1.24
CA ARG A 10 -23.04 -5.41 1.49
C ARG A 10 -21.57 -5.82 1.59
N ILE A 11 -21.28 -6.90 2.31
CA ILE A 11 -19.92 -7.42 2.45
C ILE A 11 -19.41 -7.91 1.10
N MET A 12 -20.21 -8.67 0.36
CA MET A 12 -19.83 -9.16 -0.97
C MET A 12 -19.56 -8.01 -1.95
N ALA A 13 -20.41 -6.98 -1.95
CA ALA A 13 -20.22 -5.80 -2.79
C ALA A 13 -18.92 -5.05 -2.43
N ALA A 14 -18.65 -4.83 -1.13
CA ALA A 14 -17.44 -4.16 -0.68
C ALA A 14 -16.16 -4.93 -1.04
N VAL A 15 -16.14 -6.26 -0.81
CA VAL A 15 -14.99 -7.11 -1.14
C VAL A 15 -14.75 -7.14 -2.65
N THR A 16 -15.81 -7.26 -3.46
CA THR A 16 -15.68 -7.27 -4.92
C THR A 16 -15.12 -5.94 -5.44
N LEU A 17 -15.58 -4.81 -4.89
CA LEU A 17 -15.07 -3.48 -5.26
C LEU A 17 -13.58 -3.34 -4.95
N VAL A 18 -13.16 -3.73 -3.75
CA VAL A 18 -11.75 -3.66 -3.33
C VAL A 18 -10.88 -4.59 -4.18
N ALA A 19 -11.36 -5.80 -4.48
CA ALA A 19 -10.65 -6.76 -5.34
C ALA A 19 -10.51 -6.24 -6.78
N ALA A 20 -11.59 -5.68 -7.35
CA ALA A 20 -11.58 -5.09 -8.69
C ALA A 20 -10.59 -3.91 -8.77
N LEU A 21 -10.55 -3.05 -7.74
CA LEU A 21 -9.60 -1.94 -7.66
C LEU A 21 -8.16 -2.45 -7.62
N SER A 22 -7.89 -3.46 -6.77
CA SER A 22 -6.56 -4.05 -6.58
C SER A 22 -6.04 -4.73 -7.85
N PHE A 23 -6.92 -5.30 -8.67
CA PHE A 23 -6.54 -5.95 -9.92
C PHE A 23 -6.39 -4.96 -11.09
N SER A 24 -7.15 -3.87 -11.09
CA SER A 24 -7.21 -2.95 -12.23
C SER A 24 -6.18 -1.82 -12.17
N THR A 25 -5.72 -1.43 -10.97
CA THR A 25 -4.86 -0.26 -10.77
C THR A 25 -3.62 -0.63 -9.95
N PRO A 26 -2.39 -0.32 -10.41
CA PRO A 26 -1.19 -0.53 -9.61
C PRO A 26 -1.14 0.45 -8.42
N MET A 27 -0.49 0.04 -7.34
CA MET A 27 -0.44 0.81 -6.09
C MET A 27 0.21 2.20 -6.26
N ILE A 28 1.20 2.30 -7.17
CA ILE A 28 1.91 3.56 -7.45
C ILE A 28 0.91 4.61 -7.98
N ASP A 29 0.07 4.24 -8.95
CA ASP A 29 -0.96 5.13 -9.51
C ASP A 29 -1.94 5.58 -8.42
N ILE A 30 -2.29 4.70 -7.47
CA ILE A 30 -3.14 5.06 -6.33
C ILE A 30 -2.45 6.15 -5.50
N LEU A 31 -1.19 5.94 -5.09
CA LEU A 31 -0.41 6.93 -4.31
C LEU A 31 -0.27 8.26 -5.03
N GLU A 32 -0.10 8.23 -6.35
CA GLU A 32 -0.02 9.44 -7.18
C GLU A 32 -1.36 10.18 -7.25
N THR A 33 -2.51 9.48 -7.36
CA THR A 33 -3.82 10.14 -7.30
C THR A 33 -4.08 10.81 -5.94
N LEU A 34 -3.48 10.34 -4.85
CA LEU A 34 -3.53 11.04 -3.56
C LEU A 34 -2.84 12.43 -3.60
N ARG A 35 -1.88 12.66 -4.51
CA ARG A 35 -1.28 14.00 -4.72
C ARG A 35 -2.36 15.01 -5.14
N MET A 36 -3.28 14.59 -6.01
CA MET A 36 -4.41 15.43 -6.44
C MET A 36 -5.39 15.72 -5.29
N CYS A 37 -5.47 14.83 -4.30
CA CYS A 37 -6.28 15.00 -3.09
C CYS A 37 -5.66 15.94 -2.04
N LYS A 38 -4.62 16.71 -2.40
CA LYS A 38 -3.92 17.68 -1.52
C LYS A 38 -3.16 17.04 -0.35
N VAL A 39 -2.76 15.78 -0.46
CA VAL A 39 -1.85 15.16 0.51
C VAL A 39 -0.44 15.75 0.30
N PRO A 40 0.30 16.12 1.37
CA PRO A 40 1.67 16.63 1.26
C PRO A 40 2.59 15.69 0.50
N ASN A 41 3.39 16.22 -0.43
CA ASN A 41 4.31 15.44 -1.28
C ASN A 41 5.23 14.52 -0.46
N THR A 42 5.76 15.03 0.65
CA THR A 42 6.65 14.28 1.56
C THR A 42 6.03 12.96 2.04
N ILE A 43 4.73 12.94 2.35
CA ILE A 43 4.06 11.71 2.81
C ILE A 43 4.01 10.68 1.69
N ILE A 44 3.80 11.14 0.46
CA ILE A 44 3.64 10.29 -0.71
C ILE A 44 5.00 9.74 -1.14
N ASP A 45 6.06 10.54 -1.07
CA ASP A 45 7.42 10.10 -1.32
C ASP A 45 7.87 9.05 -0.30
N ILE A 46 7.55 9.24 0.98
CA ILE A 46 7.78 8.22 2.02
C ILE A 46 6.96 6.95 1.70
N ALA A 47 5.71 7.08 1.29
CA ALA A 47 4.85 5.95 0.95
C ALA A 47 5.33 5.16 -0.27
N ASP A 48 5.81 5.84 -1.31
CA ASP A 48 6.39 5.22 -2.50
C ASP A 48 7.66 4.43 -2.16
N MET A 49 8.56 5.06 -1.39
CA MET A 49 9.71 4.38 -0.79
C MET A 49 9.27 3.13 -0.04
N MET A 50 8.35 3.26 0.93
CA MET A 50 7.88 2.12 1.72
C MET A 50 7.36 0.98 0.83
N TYR A 51 6.51 1.28 -0.16
CA TYR A 51 5.97 0.28 -1.08
C TYR A 51 7.09 -0.47 -1.83
N ARG A 52 8.07 0.25 -2.38
CA ARG A 52 9.21 -0.35 -3.06
C ARG A 52 10.05 -1.24 -2.13
N TYR A 53 10.24 -0.84 -0.88
CA TYR A 53 11.07 -1.58 0.08
C TYR A 53 10.36 -2.78 0.74
N VAL A 54 9.03 -2.84 0.75
CA VAL A 54 8.30 -3.99 1.29
C VAL A 54 8.72 -5.27 0.58
N PHE A 55 8.76 -5.28 -0.76
CA PHE A 55 9.17 -6.45 -1.53
C PHE A 55 10.63 -6.82 -1.30
N ILE A 56 11.51 -5.81 -1.27
CA ILE A 56 12.94 -6.03 -1.00
C ILE A 56 13.14 -6.63 0.40
N MET A 57 12.43 -6.12 1.42
CA MET A 57 12.51 -6.67 2.77
C MET A 57 11.93 -8.07 2.85
N GLN A 58 10.84 -8.36 2.14
CA GLN A 58 10.26 -9.70 2.06
C GLN A 58 11.25 -10.71 1.47
N ASP A 59 11.96 -10.37 0.40
CA ASP A 59 13.01 -11.24 -0.17
C ASP A 59 14.20 -11.41 0.76
N THR A 60 14.57 -10.35 1.47
CA THR A 60 15.64 -10.42 2.48
C THR A 60 15.21 -11.34 3.63
N ALA A 61 13.95 -11.24 4.06
CA ALA A 61 13.37 -12.04 5.12
C ALA A 61 13.26 -13.52 4.74
N SER A 62 12.80 -13.81 3.52
CA SER A 62 12.72 -15.18 3.00
C SER A 62 14.10 -15.82 2.91
N THR A 63 15.10 -15.08 2.43
CA THR A 63 16.50 -15.55 2.36
C THR A 63 17.07 -15.83 3.75
N MET A 64 16.85 -14.93 4.72
CA MET A 64 17.32 -15.12 6.10
C MET A 64 16.65 -16.33 6.76
N ARG A 65 15.34 -16.50 6.53
CA ARG A 65 14.59 -17.65 7.02
C ARG A 65 15.10 -18.95 6.40
N GLN A 66 15.37 -18.98 5.10
CA GLN A 66 15.91 -20.16 4.42
C GLN A 66 17.28 -20.56 4.98
N ALA A 67 18.16 -19.57 5.19
CA ALA A 67 19.48 -19.78 5.80
C ALA A 67 19.39 -20.25 7.27
N GLN A 68 18.35 -19.85 8.00
CA GLN A 68 18.10 -20.33 9.34
C GLN A 68 17.64 -21.80 9.33
N ILE A 69 16.68 -22.13 8.46
CA ILE A 69 16.17 -23.50 8.30
C ILE A 69 17.32 -24.46 7.95
N SER A 70 18.24 -24.04 7.08
CA SER A 70 19.40 -24.88 6.72
C SER A 70 20.39 -25.13 7.87
N ARG A 71 20.44 -24.24 8.88
CA ARG A 71 21.36 -24.38 10.04
C ARG A 71 20.76 -25.15 11.19
N LEU A 72 19.47 -24.94 11.47
CA LEU A 72 18.82 -25.41 12.71
C LEU A 72 17.86 -26.60 12.49
N GLY A 73 17.49 -26.88 11.23
CA GLY A 73 16.44 -27.84 10.89
C GLY A 73 15.05 -27.31 11.27
N GLU A 74 13.99 -27.78 10.58
CA GLU A 74 12.61 -27.33 10.86
C GLU A 74 11.97 -27.97 12.12
N THR A 75 12.63 -28.95 12.73
CA THR A 75 12.08 -29.78 13.82
C THR A 75 12.30 -29.19 15.21
N ALA A 76 12.04 -27.89 15.36
CA ALA A 76 12.13 -27.19 16.63
C ALA A 76 10.75 -27.13 17.36
N PRO A 77 10.70 -27.28 18.70
CA PRO A 77 9.48 -27.06 19.46
C PRO A 77 8.97 -25.62 19.31
N TRP A 78 7.66 -25.40 19.48
CA TRP A 78 6.99 -24.11 19.23
C TRP A 78 7.70 -22.92 19.88
N LEU A 79 8.15 -23.06 21.13
CA LEU A 79 8.85 -22.00 21.86
C LEU A 79 10.15 -21.56 21.18
N ARG A 80 10.88 -22.52 20.61
CA ARG A 80 12.13 -22.26 19.88
C ARG A 80 11.82 -21.60 18.53
N ARG A 81 10.75 -22.02 17.83
CA ARG A 81 10.30 -21.39 16.56
C ARG A 81 9.95 -19.91 16.74
N VAL A 82 9.31 -19.54 17.85
CA VAL A 82 9.01 -18.12 18.16
C VAL A 82 10.30 -17.33 18.37
N ARG A 83 11.23 -17.85 19.18
CA ARG A 83 12.54 -17.21 19.41
C ARG A 83 13.32 -17.05 18.11
N ASP A 84 13.34 -18.10 17.30
CA ASP A 84 13.99 -18.17 16.00
C ASP A 84 13.43 -17.13 15.01
N THR A 85 12.11 -16.98 14.98
CA THR A 85 11.43 -15.93 14.19
C THR A 85 11.78 -14.55 14.70
N GLY A 86 11.86 -14.36 16.03
CA GLY A 86 12.29 -13.11 16.65
C GLY A 86 13.72 -12.72 16.26
N GLN A 87 14.64 -13.68 16.12
CA GLN A 87 16.00 -13.41 15.66
C GLN A 87 16.04 -12.92 14.21
N VAL A 88 15.25 -13.54 13.32
CA VAL A 88 15.12 -13.09 11.93
C VAL A 88 14.50 -11.70 11.87
N ALA A 89 13.42 -11.46 12.62
CA ALA A 89 12.76 -10.15 12.69
C ALA A 89 13.70 -9.05 13.20
N GLY A 90 14.45 -9.31 14.27
CA GLY A 90 15.45 -8.38 14.80
C GLY A 90 16.59 -8.12 13.80
N GLY A 91 17.05 -9.15 13.09
CA GLY A 91 18.07 -9.00 12.05
C GLY A 91 17.60 -8.17 10.85
N ILE A 92 16.34 -8.32 10.44
CA ILE A 92 15.73 -7.49 9.39
C ILE A 92 15.62 -6.03 9.86
N LEU A 93 15.21 -5.80 11.11
CA LEU A 93 15.07 -4.46 11.68
C LEU A 93 16.40 -3.71 11.73
N MET A 94 17.48 -4.34 12.19
CA MET A 94 18.80 -3.68 12.15
C MET A 94 19.23 -3.35 10.71
N ARG A 95 19.03 -4.30 9.78
CA ARG A 95 19.36 -4.07 8.37
C ARG A 95 18.53 -2.97 7.73
N SER A 96 17.26 -2.81 8.10
CA SER A 96 16.41 -1.75 7.57
C SER A 96 16.83 -0.37 8.06
N LEU A 97 17.24 -0.25 9.33
CA LEU A 97 17.79 0.98 9.91
C LEU A 97 19.12 1.37 9.25
N ASP A 98 20.05 0.43 9.07
CA ASP A 98 21.31 0.69 8.35
C ASP A 98 21.10 1.00 6.86
N ARG A 99 19.97 0.58 6.30
CA ARG A 99 19.62 0.87 4.92
C ARG A 99 18.99 2.25 4.78
N SER A 100 18.16 2.67 5.73
CA SER A 100 17.53 4.00 5.69
C SER A 100 18.58 5.11 5.70
N THR A 101 19.61 4.99 6.53
CA THR A 101 20.73 5.94 6.58
C THR A 101 21.49 6.01 5.26
N ARG A 102 21.85 4.85 4.68
CA ARG A 102 22.53 4.79 3.37
C ARG A 102 21.69 5.35 2.24
N ILE A 103 20.39 5.06 2.23
CA ILE A 103 19.46 5.60 1.25
C ILE A 103 19.39 7.11 1.39
N TYR A 104 19.21 7.63 2.60
CA TYR A 104 19.14 9.07 2.86
C TYR A 104 20.41 9.78 2.39
N GLN A 105 21.59 9.25 2.70
CA GLN A 105 22.86 9.79 2.20
C GLN A 105 22.94 9.77 0.66
N ALA A 106 22.45 8.70 0.02
CA ALA A 106 22.40 8.62 -1.45
C ALA A 106 21.37 9.58 -2.06
N MET A 107 20.29 9.90 -1.36
CA MET A 107 19.31 10.92 -1.77
C MET A 107 19.96 12.31 -1.72
N LEU A 108 20.62 12.65 -0.61
CA LEU A 108 21.35 13.92 -0.47
C LEU A 108 22.41 14.09 -1.57
N ALA A 109 23.18 13.03 -1.88
CA ALA A 109 24.20 13.07 -2.94
C ALA A 109 23.63 13.29 -4.35
N ARG A 110 22.35 12.95 -4.58
CA ARG A 110 21.65 13.18 -5.85
C ARG A 110 20.95 14.55 -5.92
N GLY A 111 21.13 15.39 -4.91
CA GLY A 111 20.47 16.69 -4.82
C GLY A 111 19.04 16.62 -4.28
N PHE A 112 18.73 15.64 -3.42
CA PHE A 112 17.47 15.65 -2.69
C PHE A 112 17.40 16.89 -1.79
N ASP A 113 16.36 17.69 -2.00
CA ASP A 113 16.08 18.89 -1.23
C ASP A 113 14.75 18.70 -0.48
N GLU A 114 14.80 18.92 0.83
CA GLU A 114 13.71 18.64 1.76
C GLU A 114 12.53 19.61 1.57
N ASP A 115 12.77 20.78 0.97
CA ASP A 115 11.77 21.84 0.74
C ASP A 115 11.30 21.90 -0.73
N SER A 116 11.73 20.96 -1.57
CA SER A 116 11.30 20.88 -2.97
C SER A 116 9.81 20.52 -3.07
N ARG A 117 8.98 21.54 -3.35
CA ARG A 117 7.52 21.43 -3.51
C ARG A 117 7.08 20.93 -4.89
N ASP A 118 8.02 20.73 -5.80
CA ASP A 118 7.70 20.44 -7.19
C ASP A 118 7.35 18.95 -7.40
N PRO A 119 6.14 18.64 -7.90
CA PRO A 119 5.76 17.27 -8.21
C PRO A 119 6.55 16.79 -9.44
N CYS A 120 7.65 16.09 -9.21
CA CYS A 120 8.55 15.62 -10.27
C CYS A 120 7.92 14.57 -11.22
N PHE A 121 6.85 13.87 -10.82
CA PHE A 121 6.47 12.62 -11.48
C PHE A 121 5.11 12.57 -12.21
N PHE A 122 4.21 13.56 -12.08
CA PHE A 122 2.98 13.57 -12.90
C PHE A 122 2.33 14.97 -13.03
N THR A 123 2.55 15.62 -14.17
CA THR A 123 1.84 16.84 -14.61
C THR A 123 0.78 16.52 -15.67
N ALA A 124 0.58 15.25 -16.04
CA ALA A 124 -0.39 14.89 -17.06
C ALA A 124 -1.82 15.06 -16.51
N GLY A 125 -2.54 16.01 -17.09
CA GLY A 125 -3.92 16.30 -16.70
C GLY A 125 -4.85 15.11 -16.97
N VAL A 126 -5.78 14.87 -16.04
CA VAL A 126 -6.78 13.79 -16.16
C VAL A 126 -7.48 13.89 -17.52
N PRO A 127 -7.43 12.83 -18.36
CA PRO A 127 -8.02 12.87 -19.68
C PRO A 127 -9.53 13.15 -19.56
N ARG A 128 -10.08 13.91 -20.53
CA ARG A 128 -11.48 14.36 -20.49
C ARG A 128 -12.47 13.21 -20.38
N ARG A 129 -12.13 12.04 -20.92
CA ARG A 129 -12.95 10.81 -20.85
C ARG A 129 -13.06 10.29 -19.43
N ASP A 130 -11.95 10.19 -18.70
CA ASP A 130 -11.95 9.68 -17.31
C ASP A 130 -12.68 10.62 -16.36
N ARG A 131 -12.61 11.94 -16.62
CA ARG A 131 -13.38 12.93 -15.87
C ARG A 131 -14.89 12.79 -16.10
N LEU A 132 -15.30 12.50 -17.34
CA LEU A 132 -16.70 12.29 -17.70
C LEU A 132 -17.24 10.99 -17.09
N ILE A 133 -16.45 9.91 -17.15
CA ILE A 133 -16.77 8.62 -16.53
C ILE A 133 -16.86 8.78 -15.01
N GLY A 134 -15.90 9.50 -14.39
CA GLY A 134 -15.90 9.78 -12.95
C GLY A 134 -17.10 10.61 -12.50
N LEU A 135 -17.47 11.66 -13.24
CA LEU A 135 -18.69 12.45 -12.97
C LEU A 135 -19.96 11.61 -13.12
N GLY A 136 -20.04 10.77 -14.16
CA GLY A 136 -21.18 9.88 -14.38
C GLY A 136 -21.34 8.85 -13.27
N ALA A 137 -20.24 8.19 -12.87
CA ALA A 137 -20.22 7.23 -11.78
C ALA A 137 -20.55 7.89 -10.43
N GLY A 138 -20.01 9.09 -10.18
CA GLY A 138 -20.30 9.88 -8.98
C GLY A 138 -21.77 10.30 -8.88
N ALA A 139 -22.37 10.75 -9.99
CA ALA A 139 -23.79 11.09 -10.05
C ALA A 139 -24.70 9.87 -9.83
N LEU A 140 -24.35 8.72 -10.41
CA LEU A 140 -25.04 7.45 -10.18
C LEU A 140 -24.97 7.03 -8.69
N LEU A 141 -23.80 7.15 -8.06
CA LEU A 141 -23.61 6.83 -6.65
C LEU A 141 -24.45 7.76 -5.75
N LEU A 142 -24.45 9.06 -6.03
CA LEU A 142 -25.28 10.05 -5.33
C LEU A 142 -26.77 9.75 -5.48
N LEU A 143 -27.21 9.37 -6.68
CA LEU A 143 -28.58 8.95 -6.96
C LEU A 143 -28.97 7.71 -6.13
N ILE A 144 -28.11 6.69 -6.10
CA ILE A 144 -28.33 5.47 -5.31
C ILE A 144 -28.41 5.79 -3.81
N VAL A 145 -27.53 6.67 -3.30
CA VAL A 145 -27.56 7.10 -1.89
C VAL A 145 -28.82 7.89 -1.59
N LEU A 146 -29.25 8.81 -2.46
CA LEU A 146 -30.49 9.57 -2.31
C LEU A 146 -31.72 8.68 -2.29
N LEU A 147 -31.81 7.69 -3.19
CA LEU A 147 -32.90 6.71 -3.21
C LEU A 147 -32.92 5.86 -1.94
N ASN A 148 -31.75 5.49 -1.41
CA ASN A 148 -31.65 4.73 -0.17
C ASN A 148 -32.07 5.57 1.06
N VAL A 149 -31.71 6.86 1.09
CA VAL A 149 -32.13 7.79 2.16
C VAL A 149 -33.62 8.10 2.09
N LEU A 150 -34.19 8.26 0.88
CA LEU A 150 -35.62 8.54 0.67
C LEU A 150 -36.51 7.31 0.94
N SER A 151 -35.95 6.10 0.80
CA SER A 151 -36.63 4.83 1.08
C SER A 151 -36.63 4.43 2.57
N ARG A 152 -36.04 5.24 3.45
CA ARG A 152 -35.90 4.98 4.89
C ARG A 152 -36.75 5.93 5.70
#